data_AF-A0A936UMY9-F1
#
_entry.id   AF-A0A936UMY9-F1
#
_cell.length_a   1.000
_cell.length_b   1.000
_cell.length_c   1.000
_cell.angle_alpha   90.00
_cell.angle_beta   90.00
_cell.angle_gamma   90.00
#
_symmetry.space_group_name_H-M   'P 1'
#
loop_
_entity.id
_entity.type
_entity.pdbx_description
1 polymer ?
#
loop_
_entity_poly.entity_id
_entity_poly.type
_entity_poly.pdbx_seq_one_letter_code
_entity_poly.pdbx_strand_id
1 'polypeptide(L)'
;MRAAEAYEQAFMKDASSIPHARRLAECYWNLRNPKEAETWYAVVAASSQATPVDIYRYSELLRVSGQYADADMWLKRYAKLDPEDTRVELKDNAVEKLSSLLENPGLTHKITLVNFNSDKADIAPFIHKNTIYFASARTLQLTSRRTDSWNDQPFLNIYTGKVAADGTVTAIPTHGRWYEHAIPREQCGDLR
;
A
#
# COMPACT_ATOMS: atom_id res chain seq x y z
N MET A 1 -16.55 -11.01 0.04
CA MET A 1 -16.18 -12.44 0.12
C MET A 1 -17.20 -13.34 -0.57
N ARG A 2 -18.51 -13.19 -0.34
CA ARG A 2 -19.58 -14.01 -0.97
C ARG A 2 -19.48 -14.26 -2.49
N ALA A 3 -18.96 -13.31 -3.27
CA ALA A 3 -18.83 -13.49 -4.72
C ALA A 3 -17.68 -14.45 -5.12
N ALA A 4 -16.54 -14.41 -4.43
CA ALA A 4 -15.42 -15.31 -4.71
C ALA A 4 -15.83 -16.76 -4.41
N GLU A 5 -16.44 -17.01 -3.25
CA GLU A 5 -16.96 -18.31 -2.83
C GLU A 5 -17.96 -18.89 -3.85
N ALA A 6 -18.87 -18.07 -4.37
CA ALA A 6 -19.84 -18.49 -5.38
C ALA A 6 -19.17 -18.90 -6.70
N TYR A 7 -18.13 -18.18 -7.13
CA TYR A 7 -17.39 -18.51 -8.35
C TYR A 7 -16.46 -19.71 -8.18
N GLU A 8 -15.89 -19.93 -6.99
CA GLU A 8 -15.18 -21.18 -6.67
C GLU A 8 -16.09 -22.38 -6.79
N GLN A 9 -17.30 -22.32 -6.20
CA GLN A 9 -18.27 -23.40 -6.32
C GLN A 9 -18.73 -23.63 -7.77
N ALA A 10 -18.89 -22.57 -8.55
CA ALA A 10 -19.22 -22.68 -9.97
C ALA A 10 -18.08 -23.32 -10.77
N PHE A 11 -16.83 -22.95 -10.48
CA PHE A 11 -15.65 -23.55 -11.10
C PHE A 11 -15.46 -25.01 -10.67
N MET A 12 -15.76 -25.39 -9.43
CA MET A 12 -15.74 -26.79 -9.03
C MET A 12 -16.77 -27.66 -9.78
N LYS A 13 -17.86 -27.05 -10.26
CA LYS A 13 -18.89 -27.74 -11.07
C LYS A 13 -18.52 -27.82 -12.55
N ASP A 14 -17.78 -26.85 -13.06
CA ASP A 14 -17.19 -26.86 -14.41
C ASP A 14 -15.75 -26.31 -14.35
N ALA A 15 -14.81 -27.21 -14.09
CA ALA A 15 -13.40 -26.88 -13.89
C ALA A 15 -12.69 -26.43 -15.18
N SER A 16 -13.39 -26.41 -16.32
CA SER A 16 -12.87 -25.96 -17.61
C SER A 16 -13.37 -24.56 -18.00
N SER A 17 -14.24 -23.97 -17.17
CA SER A 17 -14.97 -22.76 -17.53
C SER A 17 -14.12 -21.50 -17.39
N ILE A 18 -13.56 -21.04 -18.51
CA ILE A 18 -12.76 -19.80 -18.57
C ILE A 18 -13.55 -18.56 -18.12
N PRO A 19 -14.85 -18.38 -18.45
CA PRO A 19 -15.62 -17.26 -17.92
C PRO A 19 -15.76 -17.26 -16.39
N HIS A 20 -15.89 -18.43 -15.76
CA HIS A 20 -15.94 -18.54 -14.30
C HIS A 20 -14.56 -18.26 -13.68
N ALA A 21 -13.49 -18.81 -14.26
CA ALA A 21 -12.12 -18.52 -13.84
C ALA A 21 -11.80 -17.02 -13.92
N ARG A 22 -12.23 -16.33 -15.00
CA ARG A 22 -12.08 -14.87 -15.14
C ARG A 22 -12.81 -14.11 -14.04
N ARG A 23 -14.08 -14.43 -13.80
CA ARG A 23 -14.87 -13.76 -12.74
C ARG A 23 -14.29 -13.99 -11.36
N LEU A 24 -13.74 -15.18 -11.11
CA LEU A 24 -13.05 -15.51 -9.87
C LEU A 24 -11.75 -14.69 -9.72
N ALA A 25 -10.94 -14.62 -10.77
CA ALA A 25 -9.72 -13.80 -10.82
C ALA A 25 -10.03 -12.31 -10.58
N GLU A 26 -11.10 -11.79 -11.18
CA GLU A 26 -11.59 -10.42 -10.95
C GLU A 26 -12.04 -10.18 -9.51
N CYS A 27 -12.70 -11.15 -8.90
CA CYS A 27 -13.07 -11.06 -7.48
C CYS A 27 -11.81 -10.94 -6.62
N TYR A 28 -10.82 -11.79 -6.83
CA TYR A 28 -9.57 -11.75 -6.06
C TYR A 28 -8.75 -10.48 -6.29
N TRP A 29 -8.72 -9.98 -7.53
CA TRP A 29 -8.15 -8.68 -7.87
C TRP A 29 -8.80 -7.54 -7.07
N ASN A 30 -10.13 -7.50 -7.04
CA ASN A 30 -10.89 -6.47 -6.33
C ASN A 30 -10.78 -6.59 -4.80
N LEU A 31 -10.60 -7.81 -4.28
CA LEU A 31 -10.34 -8.07 -2.87
C LEU A 31 -8.89 -7.76 -2.45
N ARG A 32 -8.05 -7.26 -3.37
CA ARG A 32 -6.62 -7.03 -3.17
C ARG A 32 -5.89 -8.27 -2.63
N ASN A 33 -6.26 -9.43 -3.14
CA ASN A 33 -5.57 -10.68 -2.90
C ASN A 33 -4.78 -11.06 -4.16
N PRO A 34 -3.56 -10.51 -4.36
CA PRO A 34 -2.80 -10.70 -5.59
C PRO A 34 -2.39 -12.16 -5.78
N LYS A 35 -2.15 -12.90 -4.70
CA LYS A 35 -1.74 -14.30 -4.75
C LYS A 35 -2.81 -15.17 -5.44
N GLU A 36 -4.05 -15.09 -4.96
CA GLU A 36 -5.13 -15.86 -5.57
C GLU A 36 -5.51 -15.32 -6.96
N ALA A 37 -5.47 -14.00 -7.14
CA ALA A 37 -5.71 -13.41 -8.44
C ALA A 37 -4.72 -13.92 -9.49
N GLU A 38 -3.42 -14.01 -9.14
CA GLU A 38 -2.36 -14.48 -10.05
C GLU A 38 -2.65 -15.91 -10.52
N THR A 39 -2.99 -16.81 -9.60
CA THR A 39 -3.34 -18.21 -9.89
C THR A 39 -4.43 -18.30 -10.95
N TRP A 40 -5.53 -17.56 -10.78
CA TRP A 40 -6.67 -17.64 -11.69
C TRP A 40 -6.43 -16.89 -13.00
N TYR A 41 -5.74 -15.75 -12.97
CA TYR A 41 -5.36 -15.05 -14.19
C TYR A 41 -4.35 -15.84 -15.03
N ALA A 42 -3.50 -16.68 -14.43
CA ALA A 42 -2.63 -17.59 -15.18
C ALA A 42 -3.45 -18.56 -16.05
N VAL A 43 -4.51 -19.16 -15.48
CA VAL A 43 -5.43 -20.05 -16.21
C VAL A 43 -6.13 -19.32 -17.35
N VAL A 44 -6.64 -18.10 -17.07
CA VAL A 44 -7.35 -17.29 -18.07
C VAL A 44 -6.42 -16.84 -19.19
N ALA A 45 -5.21 -16.36 -18.86
CA ALA A 45 -4.24 -15.85 -19.84
C ALA A 45 -3.65 -16.95 -20.74
N ALA A 46 -3.58 -18.19 -20.25
CA ALA A 46 -3.17 -19.35 -21.03
C ALA A 46 -4.25 -19.83 -22.02
N SER A 47 -5.51 -19.41 -21.85
CA SER A 47 -6.63 -19.81 -22.70
C SER A 47 -6.63 -19.10 -24.06
N SER A 48 -7.21 -19.75 -25.07
CA SER A 48 -7.56 -19.12 -26.34
C SER A 48 -8.66 -18.04 -26.21
N GLN A 49 -9.41 -18.04 -25.10
CA GLN A 49 -10.43 -17.03 -24.79
C GLN A 49 -9.88 -15.82 -24.03
N ALA A 50 -8.56 -15.74 -23.84
CA ALA A 50 -7.91 -14.62 -23.14
C ALA A 50 -8.17 -13.30 -23.90
N THR A 51 -8.61 -12.28 -23.16
CA THR A 51 -8.73 -10.92 -23.67
C THR A 51 -7.43 -10.14 -23.41
N PRO A 52 -7.19 -9.02 -24.11
CA PRO A 52 -6.03 -8.15 -23.81
C PRO A 52 -5.99 -7.72 -22.34
N VAL A 53 -7.15 -7.42 -21.75
CA VAL A 53 -7.27 -7.05 -20.33
C VAL A 53 -6.83 -8.18 -19.40
N ASP A 54 -7.17 -9.44 -19.70
CA ASP A 54 -6.74 -10.59 -18.89
C ASP A 54 -5.22 -10.72 -18.88
N ILE A 55 -4.60 -10.59 -20.07
CA ILE A 55 -3.15 -10.70 -20.23
C ILE A 55 -2.43 -9.54 -19.52
N TYR A 56 -2.95 -8.32 -19.67
CA TYR A 56 -2.41 -7.16 -18.96
C TYR A 56 -2.48 -7.36 -17.44
N ARG A 57 -3.64 -7.74 -16.89
CA ARG A 57 -3.79 -7.97 -15.45
C ARG A 57 -2.89 -9.09 -14.95
N TYR A 58 -2.71 -10.15 -15.72
CA TYR A 58 -1.77 -11.21 -15.37
C TYR A 58 -0.32 -10.69 -15.31
N SER A 59 0.11 -9.90 -16.30
CA SER A 59 1.43 -9.28 -16.28
C SER A 59 1.65 -8.39 -15.05
N GLU A 60 0.63 -7.64 -14.61
CA GLU A 60 0.71 -6.83 -13.40
C GLU A 60 0.88 -7.67 -12.13
N LEU A 61 0.16 -8.79 -12.04
CA LEU A 61 0.25 -9.69 -10.88
C LEU A 61 1.63 -10.33 -10.78
N LEU A 62 2.21 -10.74 -11.92
CA LEU A 62 3.58 -11.23 -11.98
C LEU A 62 4.59 -10.18 -11.50
N ARG A 63 4.38 -8.88 -11.79
CA ARG A 63 5.24 -7.80 -11.25
C ARG A 63 5.08 -7.66 -9.74
N VAL A 64 3.86 -7.79 -9.22
CA VAL A 64 3.59 -7.75 -7.78
C VAL A 64 4.27 -8.90 -7.04
N SER A 65 4.33 -10.09 -7.65
CA SER A 65 5.06 -11.25 -7.10
C SER A 65 6.57 -11.24 -7.39
N GLY A 66 7.08 -10.23 -8.09
CA GLY A 66 8.51 -10.09 -8.40
C GLY A 66 9.00 -10.94 -9.58
N GLN A 67 8.11 -11.60 -10.31
CA GLN A 67 8.40 -12.39 -11.50
C GLN A 67 8.51 -11.49 -12.74
N TYR A 68 9.49 -10.58 -12.73
CA TYR A 68 9.57 -9.51 -13.73
C TYR A 68 9.85 -10.00 -15.16
N ALA A 69 10.64 -11.07 -15.32
CA ALA A 69 10.94 -11.63 -16.64
C ALA A 69 9.67 -12.18 -17.34
N ASP A 70 8.86 -12.93 -16.59
CA ASP A 70 7.58 -13.45 -17.09
C ASP A 70 6.59 -12.31 -17.32
N ALA A 71 6.53 -11.34 -16.41
CA ALA A 71 5.70 -10.15 -16.58
C ALA A 71 6.00 -9.42 -17.89
N ASP A 72 7.29 -9.19 -18.20
CA ASP A 72 7.70 -8.51 -19.43
C ASP A 72 7.37 -9.34 -20.68
N MET A 73 7.45 -10.67 -20.62
CA MET A 73 7.01 -11.56 -21.70
C MET A 73 5.50 -11.40 -21.97
N TRP A 74 4.68 -11.42 -20.92
CA TRP A 74 3.23 -11.27 -21.05
C TRP A 74 2.82 -9.85 -21.47
N LEU A 75 3.54 -8.83 -20.99
CA LEU A 75 3.32 -7.45 -21.39
C LEU A 75 3.65 -7.23 -22.88
N LYS A 76 4.72 -7.84 -23.40
CA LYS A 76 5.03 -7.84 -24.84
C LYS A 76 3.95 -8.53 -25.68
N ARG A 77 3.31 -9.58 -25.14
CA ARG A 77 2.16 -10.21 -25.79
C ARG A 77 0.96 -9.27 -25.80
N TYR A 78 0.69 -8.59 -24.69
CA TYR A 78 -0.37 -7.57 -24.61
C TYR A 78 -0.15 -6.42 -25.60
N ALA A 79 1.08 -5.90 -25.70
CA ALA A 79 1.45 -4.83 -26.62
C ALA A 79 1.12 -5.13 -28.09
N LYS A 80 1.21 -6.40 -28.49
CA LYS A 80 0.85 -6.84 -29.84
C LYS A 80 -0.66 -6.92 -30.07
N LEU A 81 -1.43 -7.11 -29.00
CA LEU A 81 -2.89 -7.24 -29.05
C LEU A 81 -3.59 -5.88 -28.92
N ASP A 82 -2.93 -4.91 -28.31
CA ASP A 82 -3.46 -3.56 -28.04
C ASP A 82 -2.35 -2.51 -28.25
N PRO A 83 -1.93 -2.27 -29.51
CA PRO A 83 -0.76 -1.44 -29.83
C PRO A 83 -0.97 0.06 -29.54
N GLU A 84 -2.21 0.51 -29.44
CA GLU A 84 -2.55 1.90 -29.13
C GLU A 84 -2.47 2.19 -27.61
N ASP A 85 -2.27 1.16 -26.78
CA ASP A 85 -2.19 1.33 -25.35
C ASP A 85 -0.79 1.79 -24.89
N THR A 86 -0.68 3.10 -24.69
CA THR A 86 0.54 3.79 -24.20
C THR A 86 1.05 3.32 -22.83
N ARG A 87 0.26 2.56 -22.05
CA ARG A 87 0.71 2.05 -20.73
C ARG A 87 1.84 1.02 -20.85
N VAL A 88 1.97 0.37 -22.01
CA VAL A 88 3.07 -0.55 -22.30
C VAL A 88 4.39 0.20 -22.37
N GLU A 89 4.43 1.33 -23.09
CA GLU A 89 5.66 2.11 -23.31
C GLU A 89 6.27 2.63 -21.99
N LEU A 90 5.41 2.98 -21.01
CA LEU A 90 5.84 3.39 -19.68
C LEU A 90 6.53 2.26 -18.89
N LYS A 91 6.25 1.01 -19.25
CA LYS A 91 6.67 -0.20 -18.53
C LYS A 91 7.77 -0.97 -19.23
N ASP A 92 8.00 -0.70 -20.51
CA ASP A 92 9.15 -1.21 -21.24
C ASP A 92 10.46 -0.78 -20.54
N ASN A 93 11.38 -1.74 -20.45
CA ASN A 93 12.70 -1.60 -19.81
C ASN A 93 12.69 -1.46 -18.27
N ALA A 94 11.61 -1.84 -17.59
CA ALA A 94 11.57 -1.79 -16.12
C ALA A 94 12.64 -2.68 -15.44
N VAL A 95 12.90 -3.87 -16.00
CA VAL A 95 13.95 -4.78 -15.49
C VAL A 95 15.34 -4.19 -15.68
N GLU A 96 15.65 -3.68 -16.88
CA GLU A 96 16.93 -3.04 -17.15
C GLU A 96 17.15 -1.79 -16.28
N LYS A 97 16.09 -0.98 -16.10
CA LYS A 97 16.10 0.14 -15.16
C LYS A 97 16.36 -0.35 -13.74
N LEU A 98 15.69 -1.38 -13.26
CA LEU A 98 15.90 -1.91 -11.91
C LEU A 98 17.35 -2.35 -11.69
N SER A 99 17.94 -3.12 -12.62
CA SER A 99 19.34 -3.51 -12.53
C SER A 99 20.28 -2.31 -12.47
N SER A 100 20.07 -1.29 -13.34
CA SER A 100 20.87 -0.07 -13.32
C SER A 100 20.73 0.73 -12.01
N LEU A 101 19.56 0.69 -11.36
CA LEU A 101 19.33 1.33 -10.07
C LEU A 101 20.04 0.58 -8.94
N LEU A 102 20.03 -0.76 -8.98
CA LEU A 102 20.70 -1.61 -7.99
C LEU A 102 22.23 -1.52 -8.10
N GLU A 103 22.76 -1.38 -9.30
CA GLU A 103 24.20 -1.25 -9.56
C GLU A 103 24.74 0.16 -9.30
N ASN A 104 23.87 1.15 -9.09
CA ASN A 104 24.28 2.52 -8.80
C ASN A 104 24.55 2.69 -7.29
N PRO A 105 25.82 2.77 -6.84
CA PRO A 105 26.15 2.89 -5.42
C PRO A 105 25.60 4.18 -4.80
N GLY A 106 25.36 5.24 -5.59
CA GLY A 106 24.74 6.48 -5.13
C GLY A 106 23.26 6.35 -4.74
N LEU A 107 22.61 5.25 -5.12
CA LEU A 107 21.20 4.93 -4.80
C LEU A 107 21.06 3.88 -3.70
N THR A 108 22.17 3.30 -3.24
CA THR A 108 22.15 2.37 -2.11
C THR A 108 22.03 3.15 -0.80
N HIS A 109 20.86 3.05 -0.17
CA HIS A 109 20.61 3.66 1.14
C HIS A 109 20.54 2.56 2.21
N LYS A 110 21.31 2.74 3.29
CA LYS A 110 21.16 1.92 4.47
C LYS A 110 19.94 2.39 5.24
N ILE A 111 18.87 1.59 5.22
CA ILE A 111 17.69 1.83 6.05
C ILE A 111 18.00 1.34 7.46
N THR A 112 17.93 2.23 8.44
CA THR A 112 18.08 1.90 9.86
C THR A 112 16.79 2.21 10.61
N LEU A 113 16.46 1.37 11.58
CA LEU A 113 15.34 1.67 12.46
C LEU A 113 15.65 2.91 13.29
N VAL A 114 14.70 3.85 13.32
CA VAL A 114 14.79 5.03 14.17
C VAL A 114 14.44 4.67 15.61
N ASN A 115 15.11 5.30 16.56
CA ASN A 115 15.00 4.99 17.99
C ASN A 115 13.69 5.50 18.64
N PHE A 116 12.85 6.23 17.91
CA PHE A 116 11.62 6.80 18.43
C PHE A 116 10.36 6.02 18.07
N ASN A 117 10.44 5.03 17.18
CA ASN A 117 9.28 4.20 16.84
C ASN A 117 8.75 3.48 18.10
N SER A 118 7.43 3.42 18.20
CA SER A 118 6.67 2.72 19.22
C SER A 118 6.16 1.38 18.69
N ASP A 119 5.47 0.62 19.55
CA ASP A 119 4.73 -0.58 19.16
C ASP A 119 3.38 -0.28 18.50
N LYS A 120 3.07 1.01 18.27
CA LYS A 120 1.82 1.52 17.67
C LYS A 120 2.10 2.25 16.36
N ALA A 121 1.04 2.72 15.70
CA ALA A 121 1.17 3.52 14.50
C ALA A 121 1.95 4.83 14.76
N ASP A 122 3.03 5.02 14.01
CA ASP A 122 3.84 6.25 13.97
C ASP A 122 3.94 6.71 12.52
N ILE A 123 3.36 7.87 12.21
CA ILE A 123 3.17 8.32 10.84
C ILE A 123 3.48 9.81 10.66
N ALA A 124 3.62 10.21 9.40
CA ALA A 124 3.80 11.59 8.96
C ALA A 124 4.93 12.34 9.69
N PRO A 125 6.17 11.80 9.73
CA PRO A 125 7.29 12.53 10.29
C PRO A 125 7.62 13.74 9.43
N PHE A 126 7.86 14.87 10.08
CA PHE A 126 8.27 16.13 9.48
C PHE A 126 9.38 16.76 10.30
N ILE A 127 10.48 17.18 9.66
CA ILE A 127 11.62 17.79 10.35
C ILE A 127 11.68 19.28 10.03
N HIS A 128 11.69 20.11 11.07
CA HIS A 128 11.90 21.55 10.97
C HIS A 128 12.89 22.00 12.05
N LYS A 129 13.96 22.71 11.65
CA LYS A 129 14.98 23.26 12.57
C LYS A 129 15.44 22.24 13.64
N ASN A 130 15.94 21.09 13.18
CA ASN A 130 16.40 19.95 14.02
C ASN A 130 15.35 19.39 14.99
N THR A 131 14.06 19.65 14.73
CA THR A 131 12.95 19.14 15.52
C THR A 131 12.10 18.27 14.61
N ILE A 132 11.92 17.02 14.98
CA ILE A 132 10.96 16.12 14.33
C ILE A 132 9.59 16.34 14.96
N TYR A 133 8.56 16.30 14.12
CA TYR A 133 7.15 16.28 14.46
C TYR A 133 6.57 15.02 13.82
N PHE A 134 5.77 14.25 14.53
CA PHE A 134 5.12 13.06 13.96
C PHE A 134 3.83 12.75 14.72
N ALA A 135 2.91 12.06 14.05
CA ALA A 135 1.68 11.61 14.66
C ALA A 135 1.87 10.17 15.18
N SER A 136 1.42 9.91 16.41
CA SER A 136 1.55 8.58 17.02
C SER A 136 0.36 8.19 17.87
N ALA A 137 -0.01 6.90 17.80
CA ALA A 137 -0.99 6.27 18.68
C ALA A 137 -0.38 5.80 20.02
N ARG A 138 0.89 6.11 20.30
CA ARG A 138 1.50 5.87 21.61
C ARG A 138 0.72 6.65 22.69
N THR A 139 0.56 6.04 23.85
CA THR A 139 -0.12 6.67 24.99
C THR A 139 0.89 7.05 26.07
N LEU A 140 1.08 8.34 26.30
CA LEU A 140 1.74 8.84 27.51
C LEU A 140 0.68 9.11 28.58
N GLN A 141 0.39 8.10 29.40
CA GLN A 141 -0.29 8.06 30.72
C GLN A 141 -1.55 8.94 31.02
N LEU A 142 -1.95 9.92 30.18
CA LEU A 142 -2.91 10.98 30.51
C LEU A 142 -3.78 11.45 29.32
N THR A 143 -3.76 10.79 28.17
CA THR A 143 -4.67 11.08 27.04
C THR A 143 -5.82 10.08 26.97
N SER A 144 -7.02 10.60 26.70
CA SER A 144 -8.31 9.90 26.51
C SER A 144 -8.24 8.39 26.23
N ARG A 145 -8.98 7.58 27.00
CA ARG A 145 -9.15 6.11 26.82
C ARG A 145 -9.91 5.71 25.56
N ARG A 146 -10.17 6.65 24.64
CA ARG A 146 -10.95 6.37 23.42
C ARG A 146 -10.03 5.80 22.35
N THR A 147 -10.48 4.72 21.74
CA THR A 147 -9.81 4.04 20.63
C THR A 147 -10.52 4.34 19.31
N ASP A 148 -9.78 4.22 18.22
CA ASP A 148 -10.30 4.26 16.86
C ASP A 148 -10.97 2.92 16.51
N SER A 149 -12.20 2.97 15.98
CA SER A 149 -12.97 1.78 15.62
C SER A 149 -12.41 0.99 14.43
N TRP A 150 -11.47 1.55 13.66
CA TRP A 150 -10.87 0.88 12.52
C TRP A 150 -9.73 -0.08 12.91
N ASN A 151 -9.03 0.19 14.00
CA ASN A 151 -7.84 -0.57 14.39
C ASN A 151 -7.69 -0.81 15.90
N ASP A 152 -8.67 -0.39 16.70
CA ASP A 152 -8.70 -0.47 18.17
C ASP A 152 -7.48 0.16 18.87
N GLN A 153 -6.77 1.08 18.22
CA GLN A 153 -5.64 1.82 18.79
C GLN A 153 -6.09 3.19 19.35
N PRO A 154 -5.35 3.78 20.29
CA PRO A 154 -5.58 5.16 20.73
C PRO A 154 -5.56 6.15 19.56
N PHE A 155 -6.32 7.24 19.67
CA PHE A 155 -6.24 8.32 18.68
C PHE A 155 -4.83 8.90 18.59
N LEU A 156 -4.43 9.27 17.37
CA LEU A 156 -3.14 9.87 17.09
C LEU A 156 -2.99 11.21 17.83
N ASN A 157 -1.83 11.41 18.46
CA ASN A 157 -1.41 12.69 18.99
C ASN A 157 -0.10 13.13 18.32
N ILE A 158 0.19 14.43 18.34
CA ILE A 158 1.44 14.95 17.81
C ILE A 158 2.52 14.86 18.88
N TYR A 159 3.65 14.28 18.49
CA TYR A 159 4.86 14.17 19.29
C TYR A 159 5.98 14.92 18.61
N THR A 160 6.90 15.44 19.43
CA THR A 160 8.10 16.10 18.94
C THR A 160 9.34 15.54 19.57
N GLY A 161 10.49 15.68 18.91
CA GLY A 161 11.79 15.39 19.53
C GLY A 161 12.93 16.12 18.83
N LYS A 162 14.10 16.18 19.48
CA LYS A 162 15.31 16.75 18.87
C LYS A 162 16.06 15.70 18.09
N VAL A 163 16.39 16.01 16.84
CA VAL A 163 17.16 15.15 15.94
C VAL A 163 18.65 15.45 16.11
N ALA A 164 19.40 14.46 16.57
CA ALA A 164 20.86 14.50 16.68
C ALA A 164 21.53 14.29 15.31
N ALA A 165 22.84 14.55 15.25
CA ALA A 165 23.62 14.45 14.00
C ALA A 165 23.66 13.01 13.43
N ASP A 166 23.51 12.00 14.29
CA ASP A 166 23.46 10.58 13.91
C ASP A 166 22.04 10.11 13.55
N GLY A 167 21.06 11.01 13.52
CA GLY A 167 19.66 10.72 13.20
C GLY A 167 18.85 10.20 14.38
N THR A 168 19.44 10.04 15.57
CA THR A 168 18.69 9.66 16.77
C THR A 168 17.81 10.81 17.26
N VAL A 169 16.67 10.47 17.84
CA VAL A 169 15.72 11.42 18.40
C VAL A 169 15.74 11.30 19.92
N THR A 170 16.04 12.41 20.60
CA THR A 170 16.03 12.50 22.06
C THR A 170 14.82 13.26 22.55
N ALA A 171 14.27 12.82 23.70
CA ALA A 171 13.12 13.39 24.39
C ALA A 171 11.88 13.53 23.49
N ILE A 172 10.86 12.71 23.74
CA ILE A 172 9.65 12.66 22.92
C ILE A 172 8.43 13.16 23.71
N PRO A 173 8.33 14.46 24.07
CA PRO A 173 7.13 14.99 24.65
C PRO A 173 6.00 15.02 23.62
N THR A 174 4.75 14.94 24.09
CA THR A 174 3.60 15.37 23.31
C THR A 174 3.72 16.86 22.99
N HIS A 175 3.45 17.24 21.75
CA HIS A 175 3.44 18.62 21.31
C HIS A 175 2.16 19.34 21.78
N GLY A 176 2.11 19.65 23.08
CA GLY A 176 0.98 20.34 23.71
C GLY A 176 -0.34 19.55 23.67
N ARG A 177 -1.25 19.84 24.59
CA ARG A 177 -2.64 19.40 24.42
C ARG A 177 -3.30 20.40 23.48
N TRP A 178 -3.81 19.94 22.34
CA TRP A 178 -4.64 20.78 21.45
C TRP A 178 -5.85 21.43 22.17
N TYR A 179 -6.21 20.94 23.36
CA TYR A 179 -7.30 21.45 24.18
C TYR A 179 -6.93 22.58 25.16
N GLU A 180 -5.64 22.85 25.40
CA GLU A 180 -5.22 23.88 26.36
C GLU A 180 -5.39 25.32 25.83
N HIS A 181 -5.70 25.48 24.54
CA HIS A 181 -6.09 26.75 23.93
C HIS A 181 -7.57 26.79 23.50
N ALA A 182 -8.41 25.91 24.06
CA ALA A 182 -9.85 26.06 23.88
C ALA A 182 -10.25 27.44 24.42
N ILE A 183 -10.74 28.30 23.53
CA ILE A 183 -11.29 29.62 23.87
C ILE A 183 -12.21 29.44 25.09
N PRO A 184 -12.00 30.17 26.20
CA PRO A 184 -12.89 30.08 27.35
C PRO A 184 -14.33 30.24 26.89
N ARG A 185 -15.24 29.39 27.38
CA ARG A 185 -16.68 29.46 27.05
C ARG A 185 -17.28 30.84 27.25
N GLU A 186 -16.63 31.69 28.04
CA GLU A 186 -16.99 33.09 28.31
C GLU A 186 -16.87 34.02 27.07
N GLN A 187 -16.16 33.62 26.00
CA GLN A 187 -16.08 34.39 24.75
C GLN A 187 -17.05 33.92 23.67
N CYS A 188 -17.80 32.84 23.91
CA CYS A 188 -18.84 32.40 22.98
C CYS A 188 -20.13 33.14 23.35
N GLY A 189 -20.29 34.36 22.82
CA GLY A 189 -21.53 35.13 23.00
C GLY A 189 -22.75 34.30 22.60
N ASP A 190 -23.76 34.31 23.46
CA ASP A 190 -25.07 33.72 23.21
C ASP A 190 -25.67 34.29 21.91
N LEU A 191 -25.55 33.54 20.82
CA LEU A 191 -26.39 33.73 19.65
C LEU A 191 -27.69 32.97 19.91
N ARG A 192 -28.64 33.69 20.53
CA ARG A 192 -30.07 33.37 20.44
C ARG A 192 -30.61 33.79 19.08
#